data_AF-A0A0U2NRK3-F1
#
_entry.id   AF-A0A0U2NRK3-F1
#
_cell.length_a   1.000
_cell.length_b   1.000
_cell.length_c   1.000
_cell.angle_alpha   90.00
_cell.angle_beta   90.00
_cell.angle_gamma   90.00
#
_symmetry.space_group_name_H-M   'P 1'
#
loop_
_entity.id
_entity.type
_entity.pdbx_description
1 polymer ?
#
loop_
_entity_poly.entity_id
_entity_poly.type
_entity_poly.pdbx_seq_one_letter_code
_entity_poly.pdbx_strand_id
1 'polypeptide(L)'
;MSNLEEINQQKIQLEREQKKLEDLKRDLNQTEEHYEEYFFYQKQLFNELQEEFAQSQTDMLYQDMAEQINWQSRGVQDFLEEQQQELKKQTRALEDQQEDLHWQEIKTKEERSEKHEY
;
A
#
# COMPACT_ATOMS: atom_id res chain seq x y z
N MET A 1 17.76 11.69 -29.83
CA MET A 1 18.08 10.64 -28.86
C MET A 1 18.06 9.31 -29.58
N SER A 2 18.90 8.37 -29.16
CA SER A 2 18.87 6.98 -29.64
C SER A 2 17.75 6.21 -28.92
N ASN A 3 17.10 5.25 -29.59
CA ASN A 3 16.08 4.38 -28.96
C ASN A 3 16.59 3.74 -27.64
N LEU A 4 17.87 3.36 -27.57
CA LEU A 4 18.47 2.84 -26.33
C LEU A 4 18.60 3.90 -25.20
N GLU A 5 18.78 5.18 -25.54
CA GLU A 5 18.80 6.26 -24.55
C GLU A 5 17.39 6.50 -23.99
N GLU A 6 16.36 6.41 -24.84
CA GLU A 6 14.95 6.53 -24.45
C GLU A 6 14.52 5.37 -23.54
N ILE A 7 14.90 4.13 -23.90
CA ILE A 7 14.67 2.93 -23.06
C ILE A 7 15.37 3.09 -21.70
N ASN A 8 16.62 3.56 -21.67
CA ASN A 8 17.34 3.78 -20.42
C ASN A 8 16.68 4.86 -19.55
N GLN A 9 16.18 5.95 -20.14
CA GLN A 9 15.42 6.97 -19.40
C GLN A 9 14.14 6.40 -18.80
N GLN A 10 13.40 5.58 -19.55
CA GLN A 10 12.18 4.92 -19.09
C GLN A 10 12.46 3.93 -17.94
N LYS A 11 13.55 3.16 -18.01
CA LYS A 11 13.98 2.29 -16.90
C LYS A 11 14.28 3.06 -15.62
N ILE A 12 15.02 4.18 -15.72
CA ILE A 12 15.29 5.04 -14.56
C ILE A 12 13.99 5.60 -13.95
N GLN A 13 13.02 5.93 -14.80
CA GLN A 13 11.72 6.39 -14.33
C GLN A 13 10.95 5.28 -13.60
N LEU A 14 10.94 4.05 -14.13
CA LEU A 14 10.31 2.91 -13.48
C LEU A 14 10.98 2.54 -12.16
N GLU A 15 12.31 2.60 -12.05
CA GLU A 15 13.02 2.39 -10.79
C GLU A 15 12.59 3.41 -9.71
N ARG A 16 12.38 4.67 -10.11
CA ARG A 16 11.88 5.71 -9.21
C ARG A 16 10.44 5.44 -8.77
N GLU A 17 9.59 4.97 -9.68
CA GLU A 17 8.20 4.63 -9.38
C GLU A 17 8.10 3.40 -8.49
N GLN A 18 8.92 2.37 -8.73
CA GLN A 18 9.03 1.20 -7.87
C GLN A 18 9.42 1.59 -6.45
N LYS A 19 10.44 2.44 -6.30
CA LYS A 19 10.84 2.95 -4.98
C LYS A 19 9.70 3.69 -4.27
N LYS A 20 8.92 4.50 -4.99
CA LYS A 20 7.75 5.18 -4.41
C LYS A 20 6.69 4.19 -3.94
N LEU A 21 6.43 3.13 -4.70
CA LEU A 21 5.49 2.08 -4.28
C LEU A 21 6.00 1.31 -3.06
N GLU A 22 7.30 1.05 -2.97
CA GLU A 22 7.92 0.42 -1.79
C GLU A 22 7.82 1.31 -0.55
N ASP A 23 8.08 2.61 -0.69
CA ASP A 23 7.92 3.59 0.38
C ASP A 23 6.44 3.67 0.83
N LEU A 24 5.49 3.75 -0.11
CA LEU A 24 4.05 3.75 0.19
C LEU A 24 3.61 2.47 0.91
N LYS A 25 4.14 1.31 0.50
CA LYS A 25 3.84 0.03 1.15
C LYS A 25 4.35 0.00 2.59
N ARG A 26 5.55 0.52 2.83
CA ARG A 26 6.10 0.63 4.19
C ARG A 26 5.24 1.56 5.05
N ASP A 27 4.88 2.73 4.51
CA ASP A 27 4.09 3.72 5.23
C ASP A 27 2.68 3.18 5.54
N LEU A 28 2.08 2.41 4.62
CA LEU A 28 0.80 1.75 4.83
C LEU A 28 0.86 0.69 5.94
N ASN A 29 1.89 -0.17 5.94
CA ASN A 29 2.10 -1.15 7.00
C ASN A 29 2.31 -0.48 8.36
N GLN A 30 3.09 0.59 8.42
CA GLN A 30 3.26 1.36 9.65
C GLN A 30 1.91 1.94 10.09
N THR A 31 1.14 2.52 9.17
CA THR A 31 -0.18 3.08 9.48
C THR A 31 -1.12 2.01 10.04
N GLU A 32 -1.12 0.81 9.46
CA GLU A 32 -1.88 -0.35 9.93
C GLU A 32 -1.50 -0.72 11.37
N GLU A 33 -0.21 -0.90 11.66
CA GLU A 33 0.29 -1.18 13.02
C GLU A 33 -0.14 -0.12 14.04
N HIS A 34 -0.07 1.16 13.68
CA HIS A 34 -0.47 2.26 14.57
C HIS A 34 -1.98 2.23 14.86
N TYR A 35 -2.81 1.94 13.86
CA TYR A 35 -4.25 1.85 14.06
C TYR A 35 -4.64 0.58 14.84
N GLU A 36 -3.98 -0.55 14.58
CA GLU A 36 -4.18 -1.77 15.37
C GLU A 36 -3.90 -1.52 16.85
N GLU A 37 -2.76 -0.89 17.17
CA GLU A 37 -2.39 -0.56 18.54
C GLU A 37 -3.39 0.45 19.15
N TYR A 38 -3.74 1.52 18.41
CA TYR A 38 -4.71 2.51 18.86
C TYR A 38 -6.06 1.88 19.21
N PHE A 39 -6.62 1.06 18.31
CA PHE A 39 -7.91 0.41 18.53
C PHE A 39 -7.85 -0.66 19.62
N PHE A 40 -6.72 -1.36 19.75
CA PHE A 40 -6.51 -2.31 20.85
C PHE A 40 -6.64 -1.62 22.21
N TYR A 41 -5.88 -0.54 22.45
CA TYR A 41 -5.92 0.16 23.73
C TYR A 41 -7.25 0.86 23.99
N GLN A 42 -7.87 1.46 22.95
CA GLN A 42 -9.20 2.05 23.09
C GLN A 42 -10.24 1.01 23.51
N LYS A 43 -10.29 -0.15 22.85
CA LYS A 43 -11.22 -1.22 23.22
C LYS A 43 -10.97 -1.70 24.65
N GLN A 44 -9.71 -1.88 25.04
CA GLN A 44 -9.38 -2.28 26.40
C GLN A 44 -9.86 -1.25 27.44
N LEU A 45 -9.59 0.04 27.23
CA LEU A 45 -10.02 1.11 28.13
C LEU A 45 -11.54 1.14 28.30
N PHE A 46 -12.29 1.04 27.20
CA PHE A 46 -13.75 1.09 27.27
C PHE A 46 -14.36 -0.17 27.90
N ASN A 47 -13.73 -1.34 27.72
CA ASN A 47 -14.13 -2.53 28.47
C ASN A 47 -13.90 -2.35 29.98
N GLU A 48 -12.74 -1.82 30.38
CA GLU A 48 -12.44 -1.55 31.80
C GLU A 48 -13.43 -0.54 32.41
N LEU A 49 -13.75 0.53 31.68
CA LEU A 49 -14.75 1.51 32.10
C LEU A 49 -16.16 0.90 32.18
N GLN A 50 -16.54 0.03 31.24
CA GLN A 50 -17.81 -0.66 31.29
C GLN A 50 -17.91 -1.56 32.54
N GLU A 51 -16.85 -2.31 32.85
CA GLU A 51 -16.80 -3.15 34.06
C GLU A 51 -16.88 -2.31 35.35
N GLU A 52 -16.15 -1.19 35.42
CA GLU A 52 -16.17 -0.30 36.60
C GLU A 52 -17.54 0.34 36.83
N PHE A 53 -18.25 0.69 35.76
CA PHE A 53 -19.50 1.43 35.80
C PHE A 53 -20.75 0.60 35.48
N ALA A 54 -20.66 -0.74 35.45
CA ALA A 54 -21.72 -1.66 35.00
C ALA A 54 -23.10 -1.51 35.69
N GLN A 55 -23.17 -0.87 36.86
CA GLN A 55 -24.42 -0.63 37.60
C GLN A 55 -24.80 0.86 37.67
N SER A 56 -24.08 1.72 36.95
CA SER A 56 -24.30 3.15 36.92
C SER A 56 -25.16 3.53 35.70
N GLN A 57 -25.66 4.76 35.68
CA GLN A 57 -26.35 5.30 34.51
C GLN A 57 -25.41 5.52 33.30
N THR A 58 -24.09 5.47 33.50
CA THR A 58 -23.09 5.69 32.44
C THR A 58 -22.69 4.41 31.71
N ASP A 59 -23.13 3.23 32.15
CA ASP A 59 -22.85 1.94 31.50
C ASP A 59 -23.25 1.95 30.00
N MET A 60 -24.48 2.39 29.70
CA MET A 60 -24.96 2.52 28.31
C MET A 60 -24.08 3.45 27.46
N LEU A 61 -23.55 4.53 28.05
CA LEU A 61 -22.67 5.45 27.34
C LEU A 61 -21.36 4.76 26.92
N TYR A 62 -20.77 3.96 27.82
CA TYR A 62 -19.53 3.24 27.53
C TYR A 62 -19.75 2.09 26.54
N GLN A 63 -20.91 1.42 26.62
CA GLN A 63 -21.31 0.44 25.61
C GLN A 63 -21.42 1.09 24.22
N ASP A 64 -22.13 2.22 24.10
CA ASP A 64 -22.27 2.95 22.84
C ASP A 64 -20.89 3.38 22.28
N MET A 65 -19.99 3.84 23.14
CA MET A 65 -18.62 4.23 22.75
C MET A 65 -17.80 3.03 22.27
N ALA A 66 -17.90 1.87 22.93
CA ALA A 66 -17.24 0.64 22.49
C ALA A 66 -17.76 0.16 21.11
N GLU A 67 -19.07 0.26 20.87
CA GLU A 67 -19.67 -0.04 19.57
C GLU A 67 -19.18 0.93 18.49
N GLN A 68 -19.11 2.23 18.79
CA GLN A 68 -18.57 3.23 17.87
C GLN A 68 -17.10 2.98 17.54
N ILE A 69 -16.28 2.61 18.51
CA ILE A 69 -14.87 2.25 18.30
C ILE A 69 -14.76 1.03 17.39
N ASN A 70 -15.61 0.03 17.57
CA ASN A 70 -15.64 -1.14 16.69
C ASN A 70 -16.05 -0.76 15.25
N TRP A 71 -17.01 0.14 15.09
CA TRP A 71 -17.41 0.64 13.77
C TRP A 71 -16.27 1.41 13.09
N GLN A 72 -15.60 2.30 13.81
CA GLN A 72 -14.43 3.04 13.31
C GLN A 72 -13.27 2.10 12.95
N SER A 73 -13.00 1.12 13.82
CA SER A 73 -11.96 0.11 13.61
C SER A 73 -12.17 -0.67 12.31
N ARG A 74 -13.41 -1.10 12.03
CA ARG A 74 -13.75 -1.76 10.76
C ARG A 74 -13.59 -0.83 9.57
N GLY A 75 -14.09 0.40 9.66
CA GLY A 75 -13.97 1.37 8.55
C GLY A 75 -12.51 1.69 8.19
N VAL A 76 -11.63 1.76 9.18
CA VAL A 76 -10.19 1.92 8.93
C VAL A 76 -9.58 0.67 8.30
N GLN A 77 -9.92 -0.52 8.80
CA GLN A 77 -9.44 -1.79 8.22
C GLN A 77 -9.86 -1.94 6.75
N ASP A 78 -11.13 -1.69 6.43
CA ASP A 78 -11.65 -1.76 5.07
C ASP A 78 -10.89 -0.80 4.14
N PHE A 79 -10.65 0.44 4.60
CA PHE A 79 -9.87 1.43 3.85
C PHE A 79 -8.41 1.00 3.62
N LEU A 80 -7.75 0.47 4.64
CA LEU A 80 -6.37 -0.01 4.52
C LEU A 80 -6.27 -1.20 3.55
N GLU A 81 -7.24 -2.12 3.60
CA GLU A 81 -7.31 -3.23 2.66
C GLU A 81 -7.48 -2.75 1.21
N GLU A 82 -8.36 -1.76 0.97
CA GLU A 82 -8.50 -1.14 -0.35
C GLU A 82 -7.18 -0.53 -0.85
N GLN A 83 -6.45 0.18 0.01
CA GLN A 83 -5.13 0.73 -0.33
C GLN A 83 -4.11 -0.36 -0.64
N GLN A 84 -4.08 -1.45 0.14
CA GLN A 84 -3.20 -2.60 -0.12
C GLN A 84 -3.50 -3.25 -1.48
N GLN A 85 -4.79 -3.42 -1.82
CA GLN A 85 -5.20 -3.98 -3.10
C GLN A 85 -4.82 -3.07 -4.27
N GLU A 86 -4.94 -1.75 -4.10
CA GLU A 86 -4.56 -0.78 -5.12
C GLU A 86 -3.04 -0.76 -5.35
N LEU A 87 -2.23 -0.76 -4.27
CA LEU A 87 -0.78 -0.90 -4.38
C LEU A 87 -0.40 -2.18 -5.11
N LYS A 88 -1.05 -3.31 -4.82
CA LYS A 88 -0.81 -4.58 -5.51
C LYS A 88 -1.09 -4.51 -7.01
N LYS A 89 -2.13 -3.77 -7.44
CA LYS A 89 -2.41 -3.54 -8.87
C LYS A 89 -1.32 -2.69 -9.52
N GLN A 90 -0.91 -1.61 -8.85
CA GLN A 90 0.13 -0.72 -9.35
C GLN A 90 1.49 -1.42 -9.46
N THR A 91 1.86 -2.25 -8.48
CA THR A 91 3.07 -3.07 -8.56
C THR A 91 3.06 -3.99 -9.77
N ARG A 92 1.95 -4.70 -10.02
CA ARG A 92 1.83 -5.59 -11.20
C ARG A 92 1.94 -4.83 -12.51
N ALA A 93 1.24 -3.69 -12.63
CA ALA A 93 1.32 -2.86 -13.82
C ALA A 93 2.76 -2.38 -14.10
N LEU A 94 3.53 -2.10 -13.03
CA LEU A 94 4.92 -1.69 -13.13
C LEU A 94 5.84 -2.87 -13.52
N GLU A 95 5.59 -4.07 -13.00
CA GLU A 95 6.27 -5.31 -13.40
C GLU A 95 6.05 -5.61 -14.90
N ASP A 96 4.81 -5.50 -15.38
CA ASP A 96 4.47 -5.68 -16.79
C ASP A 96 5.23 -4.66 -17.69
N GLN A 97 5.30 -3.39 -17.26
CA GLN A 97 6.05 -2.35 -17.97
C GLN A 97 7.56 -2.60 -18.00
N GLN A 98 8.12 -3.17 -16.91
CA GLN A 98 9.53 -3.55 -16.87
C GLN A 98 9.82 -4.69 -17.85
N GLU A 99 8.94 -5.69 -17.93
CA GLU A 99 9.08 -6.78 -18.89
C GLU A 99 9.00 -6.28 -20.34
N ASP A 100 8.01 -5.44 -20.65
CA ASP A 100 7.86 -4.85 -21.99
C ASP A 100 9.11 -4.07 -22.42
N LEU A 101 9.69 -3.26 -21.53
CA LEU A 101 10.91 -2.52 -21.83
C LEU A 101 12.13 -3.43 -21.98
N HIS A 102 12.19 -4.53 -21.23
CA HIS A 102 13.25 -5.51 -21.39
C HIS A 102 13.22 -6.12 -22.79
N TRP A 103 12.04 -6.52 -23.28
CA TRP A 103 11.88 -7.04 -24.63
C TRP A 103 12.21 -6.02 -25.72
N GLN A 104 11.80 -4.76 -25.54
CA GLN A 104 12.15 -3.68 -26.45
C GLN A 104 13.66 -3.45 -26.52
N GLU A 105 14.36 -3.54 -25.38
CA GLU A 105 15.82 -3.41 -25.31
C GLU A 105 16.52 -4.52 -26.08
N ILE A 106 16.10 -5.78 -25.91
CA ILE A 106 16.66 -6.93 -26.63
C ILE A 106 16.51 -6.71 -28.14
N LYS A 107 15.30 -6.44 -28.60
CA LYS A 107 15.00 -6.22 -30.02
C LYS A 107 15.82 -5.07 -30.61
N THR A 108 15.94 -3.96 -29.88
CA THR A 108 16.71 -2.79 -30.34
C THR A 108 18.22 -3.09 -30.46
N LYS A 109 18.76 -3.94 -29.57
CA LYS A 109 20.15 -4.39 -29.65
C LYS A 109 20.37 -5.32 -30.84
N GLU A 110 19.47 -6.26 -31.07
CA GLU A 110 19.51 -7.20 -32.20
C GLU A 110 19.47 -6.46 -33.56
N GLU A 111 18.54 -5.51 -33.72
CA GLU A 111 18.43 -4.68 -34.94
C GLU A 111 19.69 -3.82 -35.19
N ARG A 112 20.40 -3.43 -34.12
CA ARG A 112 21.68 -2.71 -34.23
C ARG A 112 22.83 -3.64 -34.64
N SER A 113 22.88 -4.87 -34.14
CA SER A 113 23.88 -5.85 -34.57
C SER A 113 23.73 -6.22 -36.04
N GLU A 114 22.50 -6.47 -36.51
CA GLU A 114 22.24 -6.81 -37.92
C GLU A 114 22.63 -5.68 -38.88
N LYS A 115 22.43 -4.41 -38.50
CA LYS A 115 22.85 -3.25 -39.30
C LYS A 115 24.36 -3.02 -39.38
N HIS A 116 25.15 -3.66 -38.50
CA HIS A 116 26.61 -3.54 -38.47
C HIS A 116 27.33 -4.73 -39.11
N GLU A 117 26.59 -5.79 -39.49
CA GLU A 117 27.13 -6.97 -40.20
C GLU A 117 27.05 -6.87 -41.74
N TYR A 118 26.47 -5.79 -42.28
CA TYR A 118 26.44 -5.46 -43.73
C TYR A 118 27.28 -4.21 -44.03
#